data_AF-A0A519M0Y0-F1
#
_entry.id   AF-A0A519M0Y0-F1
#
_cell.length_a   1.000
_cell.length_b   1.000
_cell.length_c   1.000
_cell.angle_alpha   90.00
_cell.angle_beta   90.00
_cell.angle_gamma   90.00
#
_symmetry.space_group_name_H-M   'P 1'
#
loop_
_entity.id
_entity.type
_entity.pdbx_description
1 polymer ?
#
loop_
_entity_poly.entity_id
_entity_poly.type
_entity_poly.pdbx_seq_one_letter_code
_entity_poly.pdbx_strand_id
1 'polypeptide(L)' 'MKIALLGYGKMGKVIEKIALERGHEIVLRKSADDSFEGLEDADVAIDFSIPDAAV' A
#
# COMPACT_ATOMS: atom_id res chain seq x y z
N MET A 1 -3.61 -12.59 -0.47
CA MET A 1 -4.42 -11.47 -0.98
C MET A 1 -3.50 -10.52 -1.69
N LYS A 2 -4.00 -9.82 -2.70
CA LYS A 2 -3.34 -8.72 -3.39
C LYS A 2 -3.53 -7.44 -2.59
N ILE A 3 -2.43 -6.80 -2.20
CA ILE A 3 -2.41 -5.64 -1.31
C ILE A 3 -1.85 -4.44 -2.06
N ALA A 4 -2.56 -3.32 -1.98
CA ALA A 4 -2.05 -2.00 -2.35
C ALA A 4 -1.54 -1.27 -1.09
N LEU A 5 -0.33 -0.72 -1.16
CA LEU A 5 0.23 0.13 -0.09
C LEU A 5 0.19 1.59 -0.53
N LEU A 6 -0.62 2.39 0.15
CA LEU A 6 -0.69 3.84 -0.03
C LEU A 6 0.15 4.48 1.09
N GLY A 7 1.23 5.16 0.72
CA GLY A 7 2.25 5.61 1.68
C GLY A 7 3.42 4.62 1.81
N TYR A 8 4.28 4.59 0.79
CA TYR A 8 5.46 3.70 0.75
C TYR A 8 6.72 4.25 1.47
N GLY A 9 6.51 4.81 2.67
CA GLY A 9 7.58 5.29 3.55
C GLY A 9 8.26 4.16 4.35
N LYS A 10 8.85 4.50 5.51
CA LYS A 10 9.45 3.50 6.42
C LYS A 10 8.45 2.43 6.85
N MET A 11 7.22 2.84 7.18
CA MET A 11 6.16 1.92 7.60
C MET A 11 5.69 1.03 6.43
N GLY A 12 5.48 1.60 5.24
CA GLY A 12 5.09 0.82 4.06
C GLY A 12 6.05 -0.35 3.75
N LYS A 13 7.36 -0.12 3.87
CA LYS A 13 8.38 -1.18 3.71
C LYS A 13 8.30 -2.27 4.78
N VAL A 14 8.02 -1.90 6.02
CA VAL A 14 7.84 -2.86 7.13
C VAL A 14 6.59 -3.71 6.88
N ILE A 15 5.51 -3.10 6.45
CA ILE A 15 4.24 -3.79 6.16
C ILE A 15 4.38 -4.72 4.98
N GLU A 16 5.04 -4.29 3.90
CA GLU A 16 5.37 -5.16 2.77
C GLU A 16 6.09 -6.43 3.24
N LYS A 17 7.15 -6.28 4.04
CA LYS A 17 7.91 -7.44 4.54
C LYS A 17 6.98 -8.41 5.28
N ILE A 18 6.16 -7.90 6.20
CA ILE A 18 5.23 -8.71 6.99
C ILE A 18 4.14 -9.35 6.10
N ALA A 19 3.64 -8.63 5.09
CA ALA A 19 2.64 -9.13 4.16
C ALA A 19 3.18 -10.27 3.30
N LEU A 20 4.40 -10.12 2.77
CA LEU A 20 5.09 -11.16 2.01
C LEU A 20 5.37 -12.40 2.88
N GLU A 21 5.83 -12.21 4.12
CA GLU A 21 6.01 -13.31 5.09
C GLU A 21 4.72 -14.08 5.38
N ARG A 22 3.55 -13.42 5.26
CA ARG A 22 2.22 -14.03 5.43
C ARG A 22 1.65 -14.61 4.13
N GLY A 23 2.41 -14.63 3.04
CA GLY A 23 1.97 -15.15 1.74
C GLY A 23 0.97 -14.24 1.01
N HIS A 24 1.02 -12.93 1.28
CA HIS A 24 0.28 -11.93 0.50
C HIS A 24 1.18 -11.37 -0.61
N GLU A 25 0.55 -10.77 -1.63
CA GLU A 25 1.23 -10.16 -2.76
C GLU A 25 1.06 -8.65 -2.70
N ILE A 26 2.15 -7.89 -2.91
CA ILE A 26 2.08 -6.43 -3.03
C ILE A 26 1.95 -6.07 -4.52
N VAL A 27 0.74 -5.72 -4.93
CA VAL A 27 0.42 -5.37 -6.33
C VAL A 27 0.60 -3.89 -6.61
N LEU A 28 0.53 -3.04 -5.58
CA LEU A 28 0.68 -1.60 -5.71
C LEU A 28 1.52 -1.02 -4.56
N ARG A 29 2.41 -0.08 -4.90
CA ARG A 29 3.16 0.76 -3.95
C ARG A 29 3.02 2.19 -4.44
N LYS A 30 2.35 3.03 -3.66
CA LYS A 30 2.07 4.42 -4.01
C LYS A 30 2.57 5.35 -2.90
N SER A 31 3.04 6.53 -3.28
CA SER A 31 3.35 7.65 -2.40
C SER A 31 2.22 8.67 -2.45
N ALA A 32 2.22 9.66 -1.56
CA ALA A 32 1.13 10.64 -1.43
C ALA A 32 0.82 11.42 -2.73
N ASP A 33 1.80 11.50 -3.65
CA ASP A 33 1.69 12.26 -4.89
C ASP A 33 1.25 11.41 -6.09
N ASP A 34 1.07 10.10 -5.91
CA ASP A 34 0.75 9.19 -7.00
C ASP A 34 -0.77 9.10 -7.26
N SER A 35 -1.15 8.86 -8.53
CA SER A 35 -2.54 8.58 -8.90
C SER A 35 -3.05 7.27 -8.27
N PHE A 36 -4.36 7.18 -8.06
CA PHE A 36 -5.03 5.95 -7.59
C PHE A 36 -5.23 4.88 -8.68
N GLU A 37 -4.63 5.02 -9.86
CA GLU A 37 -4.72 4.01 -10.92
C GLU A 37 -4.06 2.70 -10.49
N GLY A 38 -4.73 1.57 -10.79
CA GLY A 38 -4.29 0.21 -10.46
C GLY A 38 -4.75 -0.27 -9.07
N LEU A 39 -5.53 0.52 -8.33
CA LEU A 39 -6.14 0.07 -7.07
C LEU A 39 -7.16 -1.05 -7.27
N GLU A 40 -7.79 -1.09 -8.44
CA GLU A 40 -8.74 -2.12 -8.86
C GLU A 40 -8.13 -3.54 -8.91
N ASP A 41 -6.81 -3.66 -9.01
CA ASP A 41 -6.10 -4.94 -9.01
C ASP A 41 -5.85 -5.48 -7.59
N ALA A 42 -6.10 -4.67 -6.55
CA ALA A 42 -5.89 -5.06 -5.17
C ALA A 42 -7.18 -5.57 -4.49
N ASP A 43 -7.06 -6.63 -3.69
CA ASP A 43 -8.15 -7.10 -2.83
C ASP A 43 -8.35 -6.16 -1.63
N VAL A 44 -7.27 -5.50 -1.19
CA VAL A 44 -7.26 -4.58 -0.05
C VAL A 44 -6.22 -3.48 -0.25
N ALA A 45 -6.57 -2.26 0.14
CA ALA A 45 -5.63 -1.13 0.22
C ALA A 45 -5.32 -0.84 1.69
N ILE A 46 -4.05 -0.57 1.97
CA ILE A 46 -3.56 -0.19 3.28
C ILE A 46 -2.95 1.20 3.16
N ASP A 47 -3.60 2.17 3.78
CA ASP A 47 -3.17 3.58 3.79
C ASP A 47 -2.42 3.93 5.07
N PHE A 48 -1.16 4.33 4.89
CA PHE A 48 -0.26 4.84 5.92
C PHE A 48 0.31 6.19 5.52
N SER A 49 -0.55 7.05 5.01
CA SER A 49 -0.25 8.45 4.75
C SER A 49 -0.37 9.31 6.01
N ILE A 50 0.08 10.56 5.89
CA ILE A 50 -0.15 11.59 6.92
C ILE A 50 -1.62 12.04 6.87
N PRO A 51 -2.19 12.64 7.93
CA PRO A 51 -3.61 13.01 7.97
C PRO A 51 -4.10 13.83 6.78
N ASP A 52 -3.25 14.71 6.22
CA ASP A 52 -3.58 15.53 5.05
C ASP A 52 -3.68 14.74 3.73
N ALA A 53 -3.14 13.51 3.70
CA ALA A 53 -3.13 12.65 2.52
C ALA A 53 -4.16 11.51 2.59
N ALA A 54 -4.78 11.28 3.75
CA ALA A 54 -5.92 10.38 3.90
C ALA A 54 -7.21 11.18 3.60
N VAL A 55 -7.74 11.06 2.38
CA VAL A 55 -8.93 11.80 1.91
C VAL A 55 -10.04 10.84 1.47
#